data_AF-A0A6I1MXH0-F1
#
_entry.id   AF-A0A6I1MXH0-F1
#
_cell.length_a   1.000
_cell.length_b   1.000
_cell.length_c   1.000
_cell.angle_alpha   90.00
_cell.angle_beta   90.00
_cell.angle_gamma   90.00
#
_symmetry.space_group_name_H-M   'P 1'
#
loop_
_entity.id
_entity.type
_entity.pdbx_description
1 polymer ?
#
loop_
_entity_poly.entity_id
_entity_poly.type
_entity_poly.pdbx_seq_one_letter_code
_entity_poly.pdbx_strand_id
1 'polypeptide(L)'
;MKSIGKILVISLLIIILLFGTMFVGVYKLIKLQKENEVKNEIQGGFPYNVEFEDYNIKINSANTYEDYILFDYLITKKDGSDIKEENIGITGSADFPDKTFFVSPVDILTADGKEIHIIQLGNIIARTNKIEPVKYIFNISTRKPDETYVQKEIKTKEKFNLTTENYQILNKNIKFNNIDFNIISLANFKFGSLLYLFTENINEKTCKEIMKNFSIKLKSKTFEQIYTLEEAGGFYDMPIKKFSKIDRKYNPNSQYDQFYISKMFYNINDVDRNNMQIYLVNNISNEEIQIF
;
A
#
# COMPACT_ATOMS: atom_id res chain seq x y z
N MET A 1 45.52 -32.26 46.74
CA MET A 1 44.51 -32.70 45.74
C MET A 1 43.04 -32.40 46.11
N LYS A 2 42.62 -32.29 47.37
CA LYS A 2 41.18 -32.06 47.72
C LYS A 2 40.63 -30.64 47.44
N SER A 3 41.49 -29.63 47.27
CA SER A 3 41.07 -28.22 47.07
C SER A 3 40.67 -27.91 45.61
N ILE A 4 41.41 -28.44 44.64
CA ILE A 4 41.20 -28.17 43.20
C ILE A 4 39.85 -28.72 42.72
N GLY A 5 39.45 -29.91 43.18
CA GLY A 5 38.14 -30.49 42.84
C GLY A 5 36.94 -29.70 43.37
N LYS A 6 37.07 -29.06 44.55
CA LYS A 6 36.01 -28.19 45.09
C LYS A 6 35.86 -26.89 44.29
N ILE A 7 36.98 -26.30 43.86
CA ILE A 7 36.97 -25.08 43.03
C ILE A 7 36.30 -25.39 41.68
N LEU A 8 36.62 -26.53 41.06
CA LEU A 8 36.05 -26.93 39.77
C LEU A 8 34.53 -27.16 39.83
N VAL A 9 34.05 -27.78 40.91
CA VAL A 9 32.60 -28.00 41.15
C VAL A 9 31.87 -26.68 41.41
N ILE A 10 32.46 -25.77 42.19
CA ILE A 10 31.87 -24.45 42.44
C ILE A 10 31.82 -23.62 41.16
N SER A 11 32.89 -23.60 40.36
CA SER A 11 32.90 -22.92 39.06
C SER A 11 31.85 -23.49 38.10
N LEU A 12 31.68 -24.81 38.06
CA LEU A 12 30.65 -25.45 37.22
C LEU A 12 29.23 -25.07 37.66
N LEU A 13 28.97 -25.04 38.98
CA LEU A 13 27.68 -24.62 39.53
C LEU A 13 27.37 -23.15 39.21
N ILE A 14 28.37 -22.26 39.31
CA ILE A 14 28.21 -20.84 38.97
C ILE A 14 27.89 -20.67 37.47
N ILE A 15 28.57 -21.43 36.60
CA ILE A 15 28.31 -21.41 35.16
C ILE A 15 26.89 -21.92 34.85
N ILE A 16 26.46 -23.02 35.45
CA ILE A 16 25.08 -23.54 35.30
C ILE A 16 24.06 -22.51 35.76
N LEU A 17 24.32 -21.81 36.87
CA LEU A 17 23.44 -20.77 37.39
C LEU A 17 23.34 -19.57 36.42
N LEU A 18 24.47 -19.13 35.85
CA LEU A 18 24.54 -18.05 34.86
C LEU A 18 23.82 -18.42 33.56
N PHE A 19 24.00 -19.65 33.07
CA PHE A 19 23.24 -20.14 31.90
C PHE A 19 21.74 -20.24 32.22
N GLY A 20 21.38 -20.73 33.41
CA GLY A 20 19.99 -20.82 33.85
C GLY A 20 19.28 -19.46 33.90
N THR A 21 19.92 -18.42 34.44
CA THR A 21 19.34 -17.07 34.47
C THR A 21 19.23 -16.46 33.07
N MET A 22 20.21 -16.73 32.19
CA MET A 22 20.18 -16.28 30.79
C MET A 22 19.03 -16.93 30.02
N PHE A 23 18.82 -18.25 30.14
CA PHE A 23 17.70 -18.96 29.51
C PHE A 23 16.34 -18.50 30.02
N VAL A 24 16.19 -18.24 31.32
CA VAL A 24 14.94 -17.70 31.89
C VAL A 24 14.68 -16.28 31.40
N GLY A 25 15.72 -15.45 31.27
CA GLY A 25 15.62 -14.10 30.72
C GLY A 25 15.17 -14.10 29.26
N VAL A 26 15.80 -14.93 28.42
CA VAL A 26 15.43 -15.10 27.00
C VAL A 26 13.99 -15.63 26.86
N TYR A 27 13.60 -16.62 27.67
CA TYR A 27 12.23 -17.14 27.66
C TYR A 27 11.19 -16.08 28.03
N LYS A 28 11.46 -15.27 29.07
CA LYS A 28 10.58 -14.15 29.45
C LYS A 28 10.47 -13.11 28.32
N LEU A 29 11.58 -12.77 27.66
CA LEU A 29 11.58 -11.85 26.52
C LEU A 29 10.74 -12.37 25.35
N ILE A 30 10.91 -13.63 24.97
CA ILE A 30 10.13 -14.28 23.90
C ILE A 30 8.64 -14.32 24.27
N LYS A 31 8.33 -14.63 25.53
CA LYS A 31 6.94 -14.67 26.01
C LYS A 31 6.30 -13.28 25.97
N LEU A 32 7.02 -12.24 26.41
CA LEU A 32 6.56 -10.85 26.35
C LEU A 32 6.32 -10.39 24.91
N GLN A 33 7.22 -10.75 23.99
CA GLN A 33 7.05 -10.46 22.56
C GLN A 33 5.78 -11.12 22.00
N LYS A 34 5.58 -12.42 22.28
CA LYS A 34 4.36 -13.13 21.85
C LYS A 34 3.08 -12.56 22.47
N GLU A 35 3.11 -12.20 23.75
CA GLU A 35 1.96 -11.58 24.41
C GLU A 35 1.64 -10.20 23.83
N ASN A 36 2.65 -9.41 23.46
CA ASN A 36 2.47 -8.12 22.80
C ASN A 36 1.97 -8.27 21.36
N GLU A 37 2.46 -9.26 20.60
CA GLU A 37 1.93 -9.58 19.26
C GLU A 37 0.45 -9.94 19.32
N VAL A 38 0.04 -10.81 20.25
CA VAL A 38 -1.37 -11.22 20.41
C VAL A 38 -2.27 -10.06 20.82
N LYS A 39 -1.78 -9.11 21.63
CA LYS A 39 -2.55 -7.91 22.01
C LYS A 39 -2.76 -6.94 20.86
N ASN A 40 -1.93 -6.99 19.82
CA ASN A 40 -2.02 -6.12 18.65
C ASN A 40 -2.79 -6.76 17.49
N GLU A 41 -3.32 -7.98 17.66
CA GLU A 41 -4.17 -8.62 16.65
C GLU A 41 -5.64 -8.19 16.78
N ILE A 42 -6.27 -7.87 15.64
CA ILE A 42 -7.71 -7.65 15.51
C ILE A 42 -8.36 -8.82 14.76
N GLN A 43 -9.60 -9.14 15.13
CA GLN A 43 -10.36 -10.28 14.60
C GLN A 43 -11.83 -9.90 14.37
N GLY A 44 -12.54 -10.67 13.55
CA GLY A 44 -13.98 -10.53 13.31
C GLY A 44 -14.36 -9.95 11.95
N GLY A 45 -13.39 -9.66 11.08
CA GLY A 45 -13.63 -9.04 9.77
C GLY A 45 -13.94 -7.54 9.86
N PHE A 46 -13.87 -6.86 8.71
CA PHE A 46 -14.13 -5.43 8.63
C PHE A 46 -15.64 -5.11 8.83
N PRO A 47 -15.99 -3.95 9.41
CA PRO A 47 -15.09 -2.87 9.85
C PRO A 47 -14.48 -3.12 11.23
N TYR A 48 -13.28 -2.58 11.46
CA TYR A 48 -12.62 -2.59 12.76
C TYR A 48 -12.68 -1.22 13.43
N ASN A 49 -13.00 -1.18 14.72
CA ASN A 49 -12.96 0.04 15.52
C ASN A 49 -11.75 0.00 16.46
N VAL A 50 -10.94 1.04 16.38
CA VAL A 50 -9.69 1.19 17.14
C VAL A 50 -9.76 2.50 17.89
N GLU A 51 -9.66 2.42 19.21
CA GLU A 51 -9.37 3.60 20.02
C GLU A 51 -7.85 3.75 20.20
N PHE A 52 -7.37 4.97 20.00
CA PHE A 52 -5.97 5.33 20.22
C PHE A 52 -5.84 6.81 20.55
N GLU A 53 -5.25 7.10 21.72
CA GLU A 53 -5.20 8.46 22.28
C GLU A 53 -6.59 9.14 22.24
N ASP A 54 -6.68 10.34 21.66
CA ASP A 54 -7.90 11.15 21.55
C ASP A 54 -8.78 10.80 20.33
N TYR A 55 -8.45 9.73 19.60
CA TYR A 55 -9.07 9.40 18.33
C TYR A 55 -9.83 8.06 18.37
N ASN A 56 -10.94 8.04 17.64
CA ASN A 56 -11.65 6.84 17.23
C ASN A 56 -11.36 6.61 15.76
N ILE A 57 -10.78 5.46 15.43
CA ILE A 57 -10.36 5.10 14.08
C ILE A 57 -11.16 3.88 13.66
N LYS A 58 -11.94 4.04 12.60
CA LYS A 58 -12.67 2.96 11.97
C LYS A 58 -11.96 2.57 10.68
N ILE A 59 -11.44 1.35 10.64
CA ILE A 59 -10.92 0.75 9.42
C ILE A 59 -12.12 0.11 8.70
N ASN A 60 -12.65 0.80 7.70
CA ASN A 60 -13.87 0.39 7.00
C ASN A 60 -13.63 -0.84 6.14
N SER A 61 -12.50 -0.90 5.42
CA SER A 61 -12.13 -2.05 4.60
C SER A 61 -10.64 -2.05 4.24
N ALA A 62 -10.15 -3.22 3.84
CA ALA A 62 -8.91 -3.37 3.11
C ALA A 62 -9.09 -4.45 2.04
N ASN A 63 -8.94 -4.07 0.78
CA ASN A 63 -9.23 -4.91 -0.38
C ASN A 63 -7.97 -5.09 -1.23
N THR A 64 -7.52 -6.33 -1.36
CA THR A 64 -6.37 -6.68 -2.21
C THR A 64 -6.84 -7.00 -3.61
N TYR A 65 -6.34 -6.26 -4.59
CA TYR A 65 -6.52 -6.51 -6.02
C TYR A 65 -5.22 -7.06 -6.62
N GLU A 66 -5.21 -7.30 -7.92
CA GLU A 66 -4.06 -7.88 -8.60
C GLU A 66 -2.84 -6.94 -8.58
N ASP A 67 -3.05 -5.63 -8.78
CA ASP A 67 -1.98 -4.63 -8.93
C ASP A 67 -1.89 -3.62 -7.76
N TYR A 68 -2.82 -3.64 -6.80
CA TYR A 68 -2.76 -2.76 -5.62
C TYR A 68 -3.65 -3.25 -4.46
N ILE A 69 -3.48 -2.63 -3.30
CA ILE A 69 -4.36 -2.77 -2.13
C ILE A 69 -5.02 -1.42 -1.87
N LEU A 70 -6.35 -1.42 -1.72
CA LEU A 70 -7.12 -0.25 -1.36
C LEU A 70 -7.50 -0.34 0.12
N PHE A 71 -7.17 0.69 0.89
CA PHE A 71 -7.57 0.82 2.29
C PHE A 71 -8.53 1.99 2.48
N ASP A 72 -9.49 1.84 3.38
CA ASP A 72 -10.53 2.84 3.67
C ASP A 72 -10.63 3.04 5.19
N TYR A 73 -10.41 4.27 5.64
CA TYR A 73 -10.37 4.66 7.04
C TYR A 73 -11.27 5.86 7.33
N LEU A 74 -11.98 5.83 8.45
CA LEU A 74 -12.65 7.00 9.01
C LEU A 74 -12.08 7.31 10.38
N ILE A 75 -11.67 8.56 10.60
CA ILE A 75 -11.08 9.03 11.86
C ILE A 75 -11.95 10.12 12.43
N THR A 76 -12.32 9.99 13.70
CA THR A 76 -13.04 11.03 14.46
C THR A 76 -12.34 11.30 15.78
N LYS A 77 -12.50 12.50 16.31
CA LYS A 77 -11.97 12.85 17.64
C LYS A 77 -13.00 12.51 18.71
N LYS A 78 -12.56 11.98 19.85
CA LYS A 78 -13.44 11.54 20.95
C LYS A 78 -14.28 12.67 21.55
N ASP A 79 -13.74 13.88 21.55
CA ASP A 79 -14.40 15.10 22.04
C ASP A 79 -15.29 15.79 20.98
N GLY A 80 -15.32 15.28 19.74
CA GLY A 80 -16.06 15.85 18.63
C GLY A 80 -15.52 17.17 18.09
N SER A 81 -14.31 17.58 18.49
CA SER A 81 -13.64 18.74 17.90
C SER A 81 -13.08 18.41 16.53
N ASP A 82 -12.75 19.46 15.78
CA ASP A 82 -12.09 19.32 14.49
C ASP A 82 -10.73 18.62 14.63
N ILE A 83 -10.34 17.90 13.58
CA ILE A 83 -9.06 17.21 13.49
C ILE A 83 -8.12 18.07 12.65
N LYS A 84 -6.83 18.02 12.95
CA LYS A 84 -5.80 18.51 12.04
C LYS A 84 -5.06 17.31 11.48
N GLU A 85 -4.91 17.24 10.16
CA GLU A 85 -4.31 16.10 9.46
C GLU A 85 -2.89 15.80 9.96
N GLU A 86 -2.10 16.83 10.32
CA GLU A 86 -0.74 16.62 10.83
C GLU A 86 -0.67 15.95 12.21
N ASN A 87 -1.79 15.86 12.92
CA ASN A 87 -1.83 15.30 14.28
C ASN A 87 -2.08 13.80 14.31
N ILE A 88 -2.54 13.21 13.20
CA ILE A 88 -2.83 11.78 13.12
C ILE A 88 -2.54 11.23 11.73
N GLY A 89 -1.82 10.11 11.69
CA GLY A 89 -1.55 9.34 10.48
C GLY A 89 -1.98 7.90 10.67
N ILE A 90 -2.48 7.30 9.59
CA ILE A 90 -2.66 5.86 9.49
C ILE A 90 -2.07 5.40 8.15
N THR A 91 -1.40 4.25 8.15
CA THR A 91 -0.86 3.65 6.93
C THR A 91 -1.12 2.16 6.95
N GLY A 92 -1.79 1.66 5.90
CA GLY A 92 -1.99 0.24 5.66
C GLY A 92 -0.79 -0.43 5.00
N SER A 93 -0.58 -1.70 5.28
CA SER A 93 0.29 -2.57 4.50
C SER A 93 -0.23 -4.00 4.54
N ALA A 94 0.40 -4.88 3.77
CA ALA A 94 0.09 -6.29 3.78
C ALA A 94 1.32 -7.13 4.10
N ASP A 95 1.08 -8.17 4.90
CA ASP A 95 1.98 -9.28 5.09
C ASP A 95 1.66 -10.34 4.03
N PHE A 96 2.46 -10.32 2.96
CA PHE A 96 2.33 -11.26 1.86
C PHE A 96 3.04 -12.58 2.22
N PRO A 97 2.36 -13.73 2.07
CA PRO A 97 3.02 -15.03 2.29
C PRO A 97 4.07 -15.34 1.22
N ASP A 98 3.90 -14.77 0.02
CA ASP A 98 4.79 -14.93 -1.13
C ASP A 98 5.74 -13.75 -1.31
N LYS A 99 6.78 -13.97 -2.14
CA LYS A 99 7.68 -12.89 -2.57
C LYS A 99 6.91 -11.88 -3.41
N THR A 100 6.76 -10.68 -2.85
CA THR A 100 6.08 -9.54 -3.45
C THR A 100 6.96 -8.30 -3.34
N PHE A 101 6.95 -7.46 -4.38
CA PHE A 101 7.47 -6.11 -4.34
C PHE A 101 6.30 -5.14 -4.19
N PHE A 102 6.10 -4.65 -2.97
CA PHE A 102 5.02 -3.74 -2.60
C PHE A 102 5.59 -2.35 -2.32
N VAL A 103 4.89 -1.32 -2.80
CA VAL A 103 5.18 0.08 -2.50
C VAL A 103 4.17 0.57 -1.47
N SER A 104 4.67 1.18 -0.41
CA SER A 104 3.87 1.76 0.67
C SER A 104 2.74 2.62 0.10
N PRO A 105 1.55 2.58 0.71
CA PRO A 105 0.42 3.24 0.10
C PRO A 105 0.51 4.76 0.21
N VAL A 106 -0.20 5.42 -0.70
CA VAL A 106 -0.37 6.87 -0.77
C VAL A 106 -1.84 7.23 -0.66
N ASP A 107 -2.13 8.37 -0.05
CA ASP A 107 -3.48 8.90 0.07
C ASP A 107 -4.00 9.29 -1.32
N ILE A 108 -5.20 8.84 -1.64
CA ILE A 108 -5.86 9.17 -2.90
C ILE A 108 -7.12 10.01 -2.69
N LEU A 109 -7.70 9.99 -1.50
CA LEU A 109 -8.83 10.83 -1.11
C LEU A 109 -8.75 11.12 0.39
N THR A 110 -8.87 12.40 0.76
CA THR A 110 -8.98 12.86 2.14
C THR A 110 -10.11 13.91 2.22
N ALA A 111 -11.00 13.80 3.20
CA ALA A 111 -11.96 14.85 3.56
C ALA A 111 -11.59 15.40 4.95
N ASP A 112 -11.72 16.71 5.18
CA ASP A 112 -11.32 17.34 6.45
C ASP A 112 -12.47 18.14 7.11
N GLY A 113 -12.43 18.22 8.44
CA GLY A 113 -13.45 18.76 9.32
C GLY A 113 -13.47 18.04 10.67
N LYS A 114 -14.65 17.66 11.15
CA LYS A 114 -14.82 16.85 12.37
C LYS A 114 -14.48 15.37 12.18
N GLU A 115 -14.44 14.92 10.94
CA GLU A 115 -14.15 13.55 10.55
C GLU A 115 -13.18 13.57 9.37
N ILE A 116 -12.16 12.70 9.40
CA ILE A 116 -11.25 12.49 8.28
C ILE A 116 -11.55 11.14 7.63
N HIS A 117 -11.99 11.15 6.38
CA HIS A 117 -12.13 9.94 5.56
C HIS A 117 -10.92 9.81 4.64
N ILE A 118 -10.10 8.78 4.85
CA ILE A 118 -8.88 8.51 4.08
C ILE A 118 -9.08 7.26 3.24
N ILE A 119 -8.81 7.37 1.94
CA ILE A 119 -8.63 6.21 1.06
C ILE A 119 -7.17 6.15 0.64
N GLN A 120 -6.50 5.02 0.90
CA GLN A 120 -5.10 4.81 0.55
C GLN A 120 -4.94 3.71 -0.49
N LEU A 121 -3.93 3.85 -1.35
CA LEU A 121 -3.60 2.86 -2.37
C LEU A 121 -2.13 2.44 -2.28
N GLY A 122 -1.88 1.16 -2.04
CA GLY A 122 -0.54 0.56 -2.04
C GLY A 122 -0.31 -0.30 -3.27
N ASN A 123 0.78 -0.05 -4.01
CA ASN A 123 1.01 -0.69 -5.30
C ASN A 123 1.70 -2.05 -5.14
N ILE A 124 1.16 -3.06 -5.82
CA ILE A 124 1.79 -4.39 -5.95
C ILE A 124 2.47 -4.42 -7.32
N ILE A 125 3.78 -4.20 -7.34
CA ILE A 125 4.53 -4.12 -8.59
C ILE A 125 4.83 -5.52 -9.13
N ALA A 126 5.39 -6.39 -8.30
CA ALA A 126 5.77 -7.73 -8.74
C ALA A 126 5.43 -8.77 -7.69
N ARG A 127 5.14 -9.99 -8.14
CA ARG A 127 4.85 -11.16 -7.29
C ARG A 127 5.20 -12.44 -8.03
N THR A 128 5.52 -13.48 -7.26
CA THR A 128 5.96 -14.77 -7.83
C THR A 128 4.81 -15.63 -8.38
N ASN A 129 3.63 -15.56 -7.76
CA ASN A 129 2.45 -16.36 -8.09
C ASN A 129 1.17 -15.51 -8.03
N LYS A 130 0.01 -16.13 -8.27
CA LYS A 130 -1.29 -15.54 -7.92
C LYS A 130 -1.29 -15.14 -6.45
N ILE A 131 -1.86 -13.99 -6.11
CA ILE A 131 -1.90 -13.52 -4.71
C ILE A 131 -2.63 -14.53 -3.84
N GLU A 132 -1.89 -15.13 -2.92
CA GLU A 132 -2.43 -15.87 -1.80
C GLU A 132 -3.09 -14.94 -0.77
N PRO A 133 -3.97 -15.46 0.11
CA PRO A 133 -4.64 -14.64 1.10
C PRO A 133 -3.66 -13.94 2.05
N VAL A 134 -3.79 -12.61 2.18
CA VAL A 134 -2.85 -11.74 2.92
C VAL A 134 -3.38 -11.34 4.28
N LYS A 135 -2.50 -11.06 5.23
CA LYS A 135 -2.87 -10.33 6.46
C LYS A 135 -2.60 -8.84 6.25
N TYR A 136 -3.37 -7.99 6.90
CA TYR A 136 -3.13 -6.55 6.86
C TYR A 136 -2.47 -6.08 8.15
N ILE A 137 -1.60 -5.09 8.00
CA ILE A 137 -0.95 -4.39 9.10
C ILE A 137 -1.34 -2.91 8.97
N PHE A 138 -1.68 -2.29 10.09
CA PHE A 138 -2.06 -0.88 10.17
C PHE A 138 -1.14 -0.21 11.18
N ASN A 139 -0.41 0.80 10.71
CA ASN A 139 0.43 1.64 11.56
C ASN A 139 -0.31 2.96 11.78
N ILE A 140 -0.61 3.26 13.05
CA ILE A 140 -1.29 4.47 13.45
C ILE A 140 -0.30 5.31 14.25
N SER A 141 -0.16 6.59 13.91
CA SER A 141 0.69 7.53 14.63
C SER A 141 -0.11 8.77 15.03
N THR A 142 0.09 9.26 16.24
CA THR A 142 -0.47 10.54 16.68
C THR A 142 0.62 11.45 17.21
N ARG A 143 0.44 12.76 17.00
CA ARG A 143 1.32 13.81 17.51
C ARG A 143 0.75 14.36 18.81
N LYS A 144 1.58 14.40 19.85
CA LYS A 144 1.24 14.98 21.15
C LYS A 144 1.47 16.50 21.17
N PRO A 145 0.89 17.22 22.14
CA PRO A 145 1.12 18.67 22.30
C PRO A 145 2.58 19.08 22.48
N ASP A 146 3.43 18.16 22.98
CA ASP A 146 4.87 18.34 23.13
C ASP A 146 5.67 17.98 21.85
N GLU A 147 4.98 17.82 20.73
CA GLU A 147 5.49 17.44 19.41
C GLU A 147 6.06 16.02 19.31
N THR A 148 5.95 15.20 20.36
CA THR A 148 6.35 13.79 20.29
C THR A 148 5.33 12.94 19.55
N TYR A 149 5.77 11.84 18.94
CA TYR A 149 4.91 10.89 18.27
C TYR A 149 4.73 9.62 19.09
N VAL A 150 3.51 9.12 19.17
CA VAL A 150 3.20 7.78 19.66
C VAL A 150 2.63 6.94 18.54
N GLN A 151 2.98 5.65 18.53
CA GLN A 151 2.62 4.74 17.45
C GLN A 151 1.93 3.49 18.00
N LYS A 152 0.99 2.96 17.22
CA LYS A 152 0.30 1.71 17.45
C LYS A 152 0.26 0.91 16.16
N GLU A 153 0.83 -0.29 16.20
CA GLU A 153 0.72 -1.27 15.12
C GLU A 153 -0.44 -2.23 15.44
N ILE A 154 -1.26 -2.52 14.43
CA ILE A 154 -2.38 -3.45 14.52
C ILE A 154 -2.32 -4.43 13.36
N LYS A 155 -2.52 -5.72 13.62
CA LYS A 155 -2.47 -6.77 12.60
C LYS A 155 -3.78 -7.52 12.53
N THR A 156 -4.23 -7.87 11.34
CA THR A 156 -5.37 -8.78 11.23
C THR A 156 -4.95 -10.20 11.59
N LYS A 157 -5.80 -10.89 12.33
CA LYS A 157 -5.61 -12.31 12.60
C LYS A 157 -6.00 -13.16 11.39
N GLU A 158 -7.09 -12.76 10.72
CA GLU A 158 -7.58 -13.39 9.50
C GLU A 158 -6.72 -13.04 8.29
N LYS A 159 -6.74 -13.95 7.32
CA LYS A 159 -6.21 -13.72 5.97
C LYS A 159 -7.36 -13.34 5.04
N PHE A 160 -7.10 -12.39 4.14
CA PHE A 160 -8.07 -11.86 3.19
C PHE A 160 -7.70 -12.29 1.77
N ASN A 161 -8.67 -12.85 1.06
CA ASN A 161 -8.51 -13.24 -0.33
C ASN A 161 -8.39 -12.01 -1.23
N LEU A 162 -7.78 -12.21 -2.40
CA LEU A 162 -7.87 -11.26 -3.50
C LEU A 162 -9.33 -11.10 -3.95
N THR A 163 -9.71 -9.87 -4.26
CA THR A 163 -11.00 -9.54 -4.87
C THR A 163 -10.84 -9.12 -6.32
N THR A 164 -11.82 -9.47 -7.15
CA THR A 164 -11.96 -8.99 -8.53
C THR A 164 -13.17 -8.07 -8.68
N GLU A 165 -13.81 -7.71 -7.57
CA GLU A 165 -15.00 -6.88 -7.57
C GLU A 165 -14.67 -5.50 -8.14
N ASN A 166 -15.40 -5.08 -9.17
CA ASN A 166 -15.20 -3.82 -9.87
C ASN A 166 -13.78 -3.63 -10.44
N TYR A 167 -13.04 -4.72 -10.66
CA TYR A 167 -11.67 -4.72 -11.14
C TYR A 167 -11.55 -5.43 -12.48
N GLN A 168 -10.83 -4.83 -13.43
CA GLN A 168 -10.58 -5.39 -14.73
C GLN A 168 -9.10 -5.31 -15.10
N ILE A 169 -8.54 -6.47 -15.46
CA ILE A 169 -7.22 -6.56 -16.09
C ILE A 169 -7.37 -6.15 -17.56
N LEU A 170 -6.53 -5.22 -18.01
CA LEU A 170 -6.48 -4.74 -19.38
C LEU A 170 -5.31 -5.35 -20.15
N ASN A 171 -4.10 -5.36 -19.57
CA ASN A 171 -2.87 -5.88 -20.17
C ASN A 171 -2.68 -5.50 -21.65
N LYS A 172 -2.81 -4.20 -21.98
CA LYS A 172 -2.60 -3.67 -23.33
C LYS A 172 -1.24 -2.98 -23.40
N ASN A 173 -0.43 -3.31 -24.40
CA ASN A 173 0.74 -2.54 -24.75
C ASN A 173 0.38 -1.62 -25.93
N ILE A 174 0.61 -0.32 -25.78
CA ILE A 174 0.39 0.66 -26.84
C ILE A 174 1.66 1.49 -27.04
N LYS A 175 1.94 1.83 -28.30
CA LYS A 175 3.00 2.78 -28.62
C LYS A 175 2.38 4.12 -28.99
N PHE A 176 2.70 5.18 -28.24
CA PHE A 176 2.20 6.53 -28.49
C PHE A 176 3.35 7.52 -28.43
N ASN A 177 3.59 8.27 -29.51
CA ASN A 177 4.70 9.21 -29.67
C ASN A 177 6.07 8.63 -29.28
N ASN A 178 6.34 7.41 -29.75
CA ASN A 178 7.55 6.64 -29.48
C ASN A 178 7.75 6.22 -28.01
N ILE A 179 6.71 6.28 -27.20
CA ILE A 179 6.70 5.78 -25.83
C ILE A 179 5.82 4.53 -25.78
N ASP A 180 6.35 3.44 -25.24
CA ASP A 180 5.61 2.20 -25.03
C ASP A 180 4.93 2.25 -23.65
N PHE A 181 3.60 2.34 -23.64
CA PHE A 181 2.77 2.34 -22.44
C PHE A 181 2.17 0.95 -22.23
N ASN A 182 2.35 0.40 -21.04
CA ASN A 182 1.73 -0.83 -20.58
C ASN A 182 0.50 -0.48 -19.73
N ILE A 183 -0.70 -0.58 -20.30
CA ILE A 183 -1.97 -0.35 -19.63
C ILE A 183 -2.38 -1.63 -18.90
N ILE A 184 -2.38 -1.59 -17.57
CA ILE A 184 -2.41 -2.81 -16.75
C ILE A 184 -3.82 -3.14 -16.31
N SER A 185 -4.46 -2.21 -15.61
CA SER A 185 -5.75 -2.48 -14.99
C SER A 185 -6.57 -1.23 -14.81
N LEU A 186 -7.88 -1.46 -14.66
CA LEU A 186 -8.88 -0.45 -14.43
C LEU A 186 -9.84 -0.94 -13.36
N ALA A 187 -10.15 -0.10 -12.39
CA ALA A 187 -11.17 -0.42 -11.40
C ALA A 187 -12.13 0.72 -11.14
N ASN A 188 -13.34 0.37 -10.73
CA ASN A 188 -14.49 1.27 -10.65
C ASN A 188 -15.07 1.30 -9.22
N PHE A 189 -14.71 2.31 -8.44
CA PHE A 189 -15.11 2.48 -7.04
C PHE A 189 -16.22 3.51 -6.87
N LYS A 190 -16.82 3.59 -5.68
CA LYS A 190 -17.88 4.59 -5.41
C LYS A 190 -17.44 6.04 -5.63
N PHE A 191 -16.14 6.32 -5.53
CA PHE A 191 -15.55 7.64 -5.73
C PHE A 191 -15.08 7.92 -7.18
N GLY A 192 -15.17 6.95 -8.09
CA GLY A 192 -14.66 7.09 -9.46
C GLY A 192 -13.89 5.86 -9.92
N SER A 193 -12.97 6.04 -10.87
CA SER A 193 -12.16 4.96 -11.42
C SER A 193 -10.67 5.17 -11.21
N LEU A 194 -9.92 4.07 -11.10
CA LEU A 194 -8.46 4.08 -11.03
C LEU A 194 -7.90 3.32 -12.23
N LEU A 195 -7.06 3.98 -13.03
CA LEU A 195 -6.31 3.36 -14.12
C LEU A 195 -4.85 3.21 -13.71
N TYR A 196 -4.31 2.01 -13.81
CA TYR A 196 -2.91 1.71 -13.54
C TYR A 196 -2.15 1.37 -14.82
N LEU A 197 -1.00 2.01 -15.02
CA LEU A 197 -0.16 1.80 -16.19
C LEU A 197 1.32 2.02 -15.86
N PHE A 198 2.23 1.52 -16.69
CA PHE A 198 3.66 1.82 -16.55
C PHE A 198 4.38 1.94 -17.89
N THR A 199 5.55 2.57 -17.85
CA THR A 199 6.51 2.61 -18.95
C THR A 199 7.84 2.02 -18.45
N GLU A 200 8.56 1.35 -19.35
CA GLU A 200 9.86 0.77 -19.04
C GLU A 200 10.97 1.41 -19.86
N ASN A 201 12.18 1.34 -19.31
CA ASN A 201 13.42 1.69 -19.98
C ASN A 201 13.41 3.09 -20.58
N ILE A 202 12.85 4.04 -19.84
CA ILE A 202 12.88 5.46 -20.17
C ILE A 202 13.98 6.16 -19.36
N ASN A 203 14.16 7.46 -19.59
CA ASN A 203 14.99 8.30 -18.72
C ASN A 203 14.09 9.21 -17.86
N GLU A 204 14.64 9.77 -16.79
CA GLU A 204 13.90 10.63 -15.84
C GLU A 204 13.26 11.86 -16.53
N LYS A 205 13.93 12.43 -17.54
CA LYS A 205 13.38 13.56 -18.30
C LYS A 205 12.11 13.16 -19.05
N THR A 206 12.14 12.02 -19.74
CA THR A 206 10.97 11.46 -20.43
C THR A 206 9.85 11.15 -19.44
N CYS A 207 10.15 10.66 -18.24
CA CYS A 207 9.14 10.47 -17.19
C CYS A 207 8.41 11.77 -16.83
N LYS A 208 9.16 12.86 -16.58
CA LYS A 208 8.59 14.18 -16.29
C LYS A 208 7.79 14.74 -17.46
N GLU A 209 8.25 14.50 -18.68
CA GLU A 209 7.52 14.87 -19.90
C GLU A 209 6.22 14.08 -20.04
N ILE A 210 6.18 12.80 -19.68
CA ILE A 210 4.96 11.99 -19.72
C ILE A 210 3.88 12.59 -18.81
N MET A 211 4.19 12.85 -17.54
CA MET A 211 3.20 13.39 -16.58
C MET A 211 2.70 14.79 -16.98
N LYS A 212 3.51 15.57 -17.69
CA LYS A 212 3.13 16.90 -18.17
C LYS A 212 2.32 16.86 -19.47
N ASN A 213 2.72 16.00 -20.39
CA ASN A 213 2.26 16.04 -21.78
C ASN A 213 1.19 14.99 -22.09
N PHE A 214 0.96 14.03 -21.19
CA PHE A 214 -0.08 13.03 -21.36
C PHE A 214 -1.13 13.14 -20.27
N SER A 215 -2.37 12.84 -20.65
CA SER A 215 -3.52 12.81 -19.75
C SER A 215 -4.44 11.64 -20.09
N ILE A 216 -5.35 11.33 -19.18
CA ILE A 216 -6.39 10.33 -19.38
C ILE A 216 -7.72 11.03 -19.58
N LYS A 217 -8.38 10.80 -20.71
CA LYS A 217 -9.72 11.32 -20.97
C LYS A 217 -10.75 10.22 -20.78
N LEU A 218 -11.76 10.48 -19.96
CA LEU A 218 -12.93 9.61 -19.78
C LEU A 218 -14.11 10.23 -20.53
N LYS A 219 -14.74 9.45 -21.41
CA LYS A 219 -16.00 9.78 -22.09
C LYS A 219 -17.09 8.78 -21.70
N SER A 220 -18.28 9.27 -21.39
CA SER A 220 -19.46 8.44 -21.16
C SER A 220 -20.73 9.26 -21.39
N LYS A 221 -21.53 8.92 -22.41
CA LYS A 221 -22.72 9.70 -22.78
C LYS A 221 -22.35 11.16 -23.02
N THR A 222 -22.84 12.09 -22.19
CA THR A 222 -22.54 13.52 -22.24
C THR A 222 -21.40 13.93 -21.30
N PHE A 223 -20.90 12.99 -20.48
CA PHE A 223 -19.77 13.22 -19.60
C PHE A 223 -18.47 13.12 -20.40
N GLU A 224 -17.64 14.15 -20.33
CA GLU A 224 -16.26 14.15 -20.80
C GLU A 224 -15.40 14.89 -19.78
N GLN A 225 -14.35 14.24 -19.29
CA GLN A 225 -13.40 14.86 -18.38
C GLN A 225 -11.98 14.33 -18.63
N ILE A 226 -11.00 15.21 -18.43
CA ILE A 226 -9.57 14.91 -18.54
C ILE A 226 -8.98 14.86 -17.13
N TYR A 227 -8.14 13.84 -16.91
CA TYR A 227 -7.48 13.53 -15.65
C TYR A 227 -5.97 13.43 -15.87
N THR A 228 -5.21 13.79 -14.86
CA THR A 228 -3.74 13.71 -14.90
C THR A 228 -3.24 12.29 -14.74
N LEU A 229 -2.01 12.06 -15.20
CA LEU A 229 -1.20 10.93 -14.80
C LEU A 229 -0.35 11.34 -13.60
N GLU A 230 -0.48 10.61 -12.51
CA GLU A 230 0.27 10.81 -11.28
C GLU A 230 1.33 9.72 -11.10
N GLU A 231 2.41 10.08 -10.42
CA GLU A 231 3.47 9.15 -10.07
C GLU A 231 2.95 8.13 -9.03
N ALA A 232 2.99 6.84 -9.36
CA ALA A 232 2.71 5.76 -8.41
C ALA A 232 3.98 5.11 -7.85
N GLY A 233 5.09 5.19 -8.60
CA GLY A 233 6.41 4.77 -8.15
C GLY A 233 7.43 4.73 -9.29
N GLY A 234 8.58 5.37 -9.07
CA GLY A 234 9.69 5.41 -10.01
C GLY A 234 10.91 4.63 -9.51
N PHE A 235 11.54 3.83 -10.38
CA PHE A 235 12.60 2.91 -9.97
C PHE A 235 13.80 2.95 -10.89
N TYR A 236 14.98 2.97 -10.27
CA TYR A 236 16.26 2.76 -10.93
C TYR A 236 16.77 1.33 -10.70
N ASP A 237 17.92 1.03 -11.31
CA ASP A 237 18.69 -0.23 -11.29
C ASP A 237 18.34 -1.24 -10.18
N MET A 238 18.63 -0.95 -8.90
CA MET A 238 18.54 -1.96 -7.83
C MET A 238 17.10 -2.44 -7.57
N PRO A 239 16.10 -1.56 -7.35
CA PRO A 239 14.70 -1.97 -7.31
C PRO A 239 14.23 -2.74 -8.56
N ILE A 240 14.60 -2.30 -9.77
CA ILE A 240 14.25 -2.99 -11.03
C ILE A 240 14.75 -4.43 -11.02
N LYS A 241 16.03 -4.63 -10.69
CA LYS A 241 16.62 -5.96 -10.55
C LYS A 241 15.94 -6.82 -9.47
N LYS A 242 15.35 -6.22 -8.44
CA LYS A 242 14.60 -6.94 -7.41
C LYS A 242 13.25 -7.41 -7.95
N PHE A 243 12.44 -6.51 -8.48
CA PHE A 243 11.10 -6.87 -8.94
C PHE A 243 11.11 -7.69 -10.22
N SER A 244 12.09 -7.51 -11.11
CA SER A 244 12.26 -8.34 -12.33
C SER A 244 12.67 -9.79 -12.03
N LYS A 245 13.27 -10.05 -10.86
CA LYS A 245 13.52 -11.42 -10.38
C LYS A 245 12.26 -12.09 -9.83
N ILE A 246 11.27 -11.29 -9.44
CA ILE A 246 10.01 -11.74 -8.87
C ILE A 246 9.01 -11.99 -10.00
N ASP A 247 8.84 -11.02 -10.90
CA ASP A 247 7.93 -11.08 -12.04
C ASP A 247 8.73 -10.86 -13.34
N ARG A 248 8.73 -11.87 -14.22
CA ARG A 248 9.54 -11.90 -15.44
C ARG A 248 9.02 -11.00 -16.57
N LYS A 249 7.84 -10.40 -16.40
CA LYS A 249 7.34 -9.43 -17.39
C LYS A 249 8.19 -8.15 -17.43
N TYR A 250 8.93 -7.86 -16.36
CA TYR A 250 9.78 -6.69 -16.25
C TYR A 250 11.19 -6.91 -16.81
N ASN A 251 11.73 -5.89 -17.47
CA ASN A 251 13.10 -5.94 -17.99
C ASN A 251 14.15 -5.65 -16.90
N PRO A 252 14.99 -6.63 -16.51
CA PRO A 252 16.01 -6.44 -15.46
C PRO A 252 17.13 -5.45 -15.85
N ASN A 253 17.23 -5.07 -17.12
CA ASN A 253 18.22 -4.15 -17.65
C ASN A 253 17.63 -2.76 -17.99
N SER A 254 16.39 -2.51 -17.59
CA SER A 254 15.78 -1.20 -17.78
C SER A 254 16.58 -0.11 -17.06
N GLN A 255 16.75 1.05 -17.72
CA GLN A 255 17.37 2.22 -17.12
C GLN A 255 16.52 2.82 -16.00
N TYR A 256 15.22 2.99 -16.27
CA TYR A 256 14.24 3.55 -15.35
C TYR A 256 12.85 3.06 -15.73
N ASP A 257 12.13 2.52 -14.74
CA ASP A 257 10.74 2.11 -14.88
C ASP A 257 9.86 3.06 -14.07
N GLN A 258 8.78 3.52 -14.69
CA GLN A 258 7.85 4.44 -14.06
C GLN A 258 6.44 3.87 -14.08
N PHE A 259 5.88 3.74 -12.89
CA PHE A 259 4.49 3.38 -12.68
C PHE A 259 3.67 4.64 -12.48
N TYR A 260 2.49 4.67 -13.09
CA TYR A 260 1.55 5.77 -13.07
C TYR A 260 0.17 5.29 -12.65
N ILE A 261 -0.54 6.20 -11.99
CA ILE A 261 -1.96 6.04 -11.72
C ILE A 261 -2.72 7.26 -12.24
N SER A 262 -3.89 7.04 -12.82
CA SER A 262 -4.85 8.12 -13.06
C SER A 262 -6.05 7.94 -12.15
N LYS A 263 -6.25 8.92 -11.26
CA LYS A 263 -7.38 8.99 -10.34
C LYS A 263 -8.53 9.72 -11.04
N MET A 264 -9.45 8.96 -11.61
CA MET A 264 -10.58 9.51 -12.34
C MET A 264 -11.79 9.69 -11.41
N PHE A 265 -11.78 10.75 -10.60
CA PHE A 265 -12.89 11.06 -9.71
C PHE A 265 -14.05 11.69 -10.48
N TYR A 266 -15.25 11.15 -10.27
CA TYR A 266 -16.48 11.61 -10.88
C TYR A 266 -17.69 11.18 -10.05
N ASN A 267 -18.82 11.86 -10.22
CA ASN A 267 -20.07 11.40 -9.65
C ASN A 267 -20.55 10.16 -10.41
N ILE A 268 -20.78 9.07 -9.69
CA ILE A 268 -21.16 7.77 -10.28
C ILE A 268 -22.44 7.83 -11.12
N ASN A 269 -23.30 8.83 -10.89
CA ASN A 269 -24.53 9.02 -11.66
C ASN A 269 -24.29 9.66 -13.04
N ASP A 270 -23.14 10.29 -13.25
CA ASP A 270 -22.82 10.98 -14.51
C ASP A 270 -22.14 10.03 -15.52
N VAL A 271 -21.60 8.90 -15.04
CA VAL A 271 -20.83 7.94 -15.85
C VAL A 271 -21.54 6.60 -15.91
N ASP A 272 -21.87 6.17 -17.13
CA ASP A 272 -22.32 4.82 -17.43
C ASP A 272 -21.11 3.90 -17.60
N ARG A 273 -20.77 3.17 -16.53
CA ARG A 273 -19.61 2.28 -16.49
C ARG A 273 -19.62 1.18 -17.56
N ASN A 274 -20.80 0.81 -18.07
CA ASN A 274 -20.92 -0.21 -19.11
C ASN A 274 -20.60 0.33 -20.50
N ASN A 275 -20.57 1.66 -20.65
CA ASN A 275 -20.33 2.35 -21.92
C ASN A 275 -19.31 3.49 -21.77
N MET A 276 -18.43 3.40 -20.77
CA MET A 276 -17.37 4.37 -20.60
C MET A 276 -16.21 4.04 -21.54
N GLN A 277 -15.62 5.08 -22.11
CA GLN A 277 -14.47 5.00 -22.99
C GLN A 277 -13.34 5.79 -22.34
N ILE A 278 -12.13 5.23 -22.37
CA ILE A 278 -10.95 5.87 -21.79
C ILE A 278 -9.90 6.02 -22.88
N TYR A 279 -9.32 7.21 -22.97
CA TYR A 279 -8.29 7.56 -23.94
C TYR A 279 -7.03 8.01 -23.23
N LEU A 280 -5.87 7.57 -23.74
CA LEU A 280 -4.61 8.24 -23.48
C LEU A 280 -4.49 9.40 -24.47
N VAL A 281 -4.28 10.61 -23.97
CA VAL A 281 -4.28 11.84 -24.77
C VAL A 281 -2.90 12.47 -24.71
N ASN A 282 -2.40 12.90 -25.87
CA ASN A 282 -1.22 13.75 -25.92
C ASN A 282 -1.65 15.22 -25.93
N ASN A 283 -1.36 15.94 -24.86
CA ASN A 283 -1.75 17.34 -24.65
C ASN A 283 -1.02 18.32 -25.59
N ILE A 284 0.05 17.88 -26.27
CA ILE A 284 0.79 18.68 -27.26
C ILE A 284 0.16 18.53 -28.65
N SER A 285 -0.07 17.30 -29.12
CA SER A 285 -0.62 17.05 -30.46
C SER A 285 -2.15 17.01 -30.51
N ASN A 286 -2.83 16.91 -29.36
CA ASN A 286 -4.25 16.59 -29.21
C ASN A 286 -4.67 15.26 -29.84
N GLU A 287 -3.72 14.38 -30.12
CA GLU A 287 -4.02 13.01 -30.54
C GLU A 287 -4.53 12.19 -29.36
N GLU A 288 -5.44 11.26 -29.63
CA GLU A 288 -6.07 10.39 -28.62
C GLU A 288 -5.97 8.94 -29.08
N ILE A 289 -5.60 8.04 -28.17
CA ILE A 289 -5.66 6.58 -28.38
C ILE A 289 -6.62 6.00 -27.37
N GLN A 290 -7.66 5.29 -27.84
CA GLN A 290 -8.58 4.60 -26.95
C GLN A 290 -7.89 3.39 -26.30
N ILE A 291 -7.97 3.32 -24.98
CA ILE A 291 -7.37 2.27 -24.13
C ILE A 291 -8.40 1.46 -23.35
N PHE A 292 -9.62 1.97 -23.20
CA PHE A 292 -10.79 1.23 -22.70
C PHE A 292 -12.02 1.58 -23.52
#